data_AF-A0A4Y9RJF9-F1
#
_entry.id   AF-A0A4Y9RJF9-F1
#
_cell.length_a   1.000
_cell.length_b   1.000
_cell.length_c   1.000
_cell.angle_alpha   90.00
_cell.angle_beta   90.00
_cell.angle_gamma   90.00
#
_symmetry.space_group_name_H-M   'P 1'
#
loop_
_entity.id
_entity.type
_entity.pdbx_description
1 polymer ?
#
loop_
_entity_poly.entity_id
_entity_poly.type
_entity_poly.pdbx_seq_one_letter_code
_entity_poly.pdbx_strand_id
1 'polypeptide(L)'
;MRMKKARFVFLAALSGLIAACSTTRTSAPVVDRTPPPKVVEAPRPQQPTQQPAPPQPKHADRGYYTVRKGDTLIQVALEFGQNYRDLVAWNNLANPNDIRSAGPS
;
A
#
# COMPACT_ATOMS: atom_id res chain seq x y z
N MET A 1 51.89 -54.90 14.95
CA MET A 1 50.53 -54.52 14.46
C MET A 1 49.92 -53.26 15.10
N ARG A 2 50.58 -52.60 16.08
CA ARG A 2 50.00 -51.47 16.85
C ARG A 2 49.89 -50.11 16.13
N MET A 3 50.61 -49.89 15.02
CA MET A 3 50.61 -48.59 14.32
C MET A 3 49.50 -48.42 13.27
N LYS A 4 48.85 -49.50 12.80
CA LYS A 4 47.73 -49.41 11.83
C LYS A 4 46.41 -49.00 12.50
N LYS A 5 46.19 -49.42 13.74
CA LYS A 5 45.01 -49.05 14.55
C LYS A 5 45.03 -47.57 14.96
N ALA A 6 46.19 -47.04 15.31
CA ALA A 6 46.35 -45.62 15.62
C ALA A 6 46.07 -44.72 14.40
N ARG A 7 46.49 -45.13 13.19
CA ARG A 7 46.19 -44.42 11.93
C ARG A 7 44.71 -44.47 11.56
N PHE A 8 44.03 -45.58 11.82
CA PHE A 8 42.58 -45.71 11.60
C PHE A 8 41.76 -44.85 12.57
N VAL A 9 42.17 -44.77 13.84
CA VAL A 9 41.52 -43.90 14.85
C VAL A 9 41.77 -42.42 14.52
N PHE A 10 42.96 -42.06 14.05
CA PHE A 10 43.26 -40.68 13.63
C PHE A 10 42.48 -40.25 12.38
N LEU A 11 42.28 -41.15 11.41
CA LEU A 11 41.45 -40.90 10.22
C LEU A 11 39.96 -40.74 10.57
N ALA A 12 39.44 -41.55 11.49
CA ALA A 12 38.04 -41.46 11.94
C ALA A 12 37.76 -40.21 12.80
N ALA A 13 38.73 -39.76 13.59
CA ALA A 13 38.62 -38.55 14.39
C ALA A 13 38.66 -37.27 13.52
N LEU A 14 39.43 -37.27 12.43
CA LEU A 14 39.52 -36.13 11.50
C LEU A 14 38.20 -35.89 10.74
N SER A 15 37.42 -36.94 10.45
CA SER A 15 36.09 -36.83 9.83
C SER A 15 35.00 -36.28 10.75
N GLY A 16 35.19 -36.25 12.07
CA GLY A 16 34.20 -35.74 13.02
C GLY A 16 34.19 -34.22 13.17
N LEU A 17 35.29 -33.54 12.80
CA LEU A 17 35.47 -32.10 13.03
C LEU A 17 34.86 -31.18 11.95
N ILE A 18 34.25 -31.74 10.90
CA ILE A 18 33.66 -30.97 9.79
C ILE A 18 32.12 -30.83 9.92
N ALA A 19 31.51 -31.37 10.98
CA ALA A 19 30.05 -31.51 11.10
C ALA A 19 29.35 -30.48 12.02
N ALA A 20 29.93 -29.31 12.28
CA ALA A 20 29.32 -28.36 13.22
C ALA A 20 29.54 -26.88 12.88
N CYS A 21 29.49 -26.51 11.60
CA CYS A 21 29.25 -25.12 11.23
C CYS A 21 27.74 -24.87 11.12
N SER A 22 27.29 -24.00 12.03
CA SER A 22 26.23 -23.01 11.82
C SER A 22 24.81 -23.54 11.54
N THR A 23 24.09 -23.77 12.64
CA THR A 23 22.77 -23.19 12.86
C THR A 23 22.54 -21.98 11.96
N THR A 24 21.73 -22.15 10.93
CA THR A 24 21.23 -21.04 10.13
C THR A 24 19.72 -21.04 10.29
N ARG A 25 19.25 -19.92 10.83
CA ARG A 25 17.87 -19.56 11.18
C ARG A 25 16.86 -20.21 10.25
N THR A 26 15.77 -20.74 10.83
CA THR A 26 14.57 -21.02 10.06
C THR A 26 14.16 -19.72 9.35
N SER A 27 14.35 -19.66 8.04
CA SER A 27 13.80 -18.57 7.25
C SER A 27 12.30 -18.73 7.32
N ALA A 28 11.59 -17.73 7.85
CA ALA A 28 10.15 -17.68 7.71
C ALA A 28 9.81 -17.85 6.22
N PRO A 29 8.77 -18.64 5.86
CA PRO A 29 8.39 -18.80 4.47
C PRO A 29 7.98 -17.43 3.93
N VAL A 30 8.88 -16.77 3.19
CA VAL A 30 8.52 -15.64 2.34
C VAL A 30 7.68 -16.23 1.23
N VAL A 31 6.37 -16.04 1.35
CA VAL A 31 5.47 -16.26 0.23
C VAL A 31 5.76 -15.14 -0.77
N ASP A 32 6.56 -15.45 -1.79
CA ASP A 32 6.64 -14.63 -2.99
C ASP A 32 5.28 -14.65 -3.66
N ARG A 33 4.42 -13.71 -3.27
CA ARG A 33 3.31 -13.26 -4.10
C ARG A 33 3.86 -12.35 -5.17
N THR A 34 4.89 -12.78 -5.89
CA THR A 34 5.20 -12.17 -7.18
C THR A 34 4.05 -12.57 -8.09
N PRO A 35 3.22 -11.62 -8.54
CA PRO A 35 2.25 -11.92 -9.59
C PRO A 35 3.04 -12.46 -10.78
N PRO A 36 2.46 -13.37 -11.60
CA PRO A 36 3.13 -13.81 -12.83
C PRO A 36 3.58 -12.57 -13.62
N PRO A 37 4.71 -12.65 -14.35
CA PRO A 37 5.20 -11.53 -15.14
C PRO A 37 4.04 -11.07 -16.01
N LYS A 38 3.55 -9.86 -15.71
CA LYS A 38 2.54 -9.21 -16.52
C LYS A 38 3.18 -9.12 -17.88
N VAL A 39 2.69 -9.92 -18.82
CA VAL A 39 3.05 -9.87 -20.23
C VAL A 39 3.21 -8.40 -20.56
N VAL A 40 4.40 -8.02 -21.03
CA VAL A 40 4.68 -6.67 -21.49
C VAL A 40 3.78 -6.48 -22.70
N GLU A 41 2.56 -6.02 -22.44
CA GLU A 41 1.62 -5.62 -23.45
C GLU A 41 2.17 -4.32 -24.04
N ALA A 42 2.30 -4.31 -25.37
CA ALA A 42 2.79 -3.18 -26.15
C ALA A 42 2.08 -1.87 -25.75
N PRO A 43 2.69 -0.70 -25.97
CA PRO A 43 2.17 0.57 -25.46
C PRO A 43 0.75 0.84 -25.99
N ARG A 44 -0.27 0.57 -25.16
CA ARG A 44 -1.58 1.21 -25.32
C ARG A 44 -1.43 2.67 -24.92
N PRO A 45 -2.21 3.58 -25.54
CA PRO A 45 -2.26 4.98 -25.12
C PRO A 45 -2.46 5.04 -23.59
N GLN A 46 -1.55 5.72 -22.90
CA GLN A 46 -1.59 5.80 -21.43
C GLN A 46 -2.84 6.56 -21.00
N GLN A 47 -3.81 5.81 -20.48
CA GLN A 47 -4.93 6.38 -19.74
C GLN A 47 -4.41 6.85 -18.38
N PRO A 48 -4.81 8.02 -17.85
CA PRO A 48 -4.24 8.60 -16.64
C PRO A 48 -4.24 7.59 -15.47
N THR A 49 -3.07 7.39 -14.87
CA THR A 49 -2.83 6.49 -13.73
C THR A 49 -3.81 6.76 -12.60
N GLN A 50 -4.64 5.76 -12.27
CA GLN A 50 -5.55 5.80 -11.14
C GLN A 50 -4.76 5.81 -9.83
N GLN A 51 -4.86 6.93 -9.13
CA GLN A 51 -4.43 7.13 -7.74
C GLN A 51 -5.21 6.16 -6.82
N PRO A 52 -4.61 5.66 -5.71
CA PRO A 52 -5.32 4.76 -4.78
C PRO A 52 -6.68 5.33 -4.40
N ALA A 53 -7.73 4.51 -4.57
CA ALA A 53 -9.10 4.94 -4.34
C ALA A 53 -9.25 5.45 -2.89
N PRO A 54 -9.75 6.68 -2.68
CA PRO A 54 -10.12 7.15 -1.35
C PRO A 54 -11.11 6.18 -0.70
N PRO A 55 -11.14 6.06 0.64
CA PRO A 55 -12.15 5.29 1.33
C PRO A 55 -13.53 5.73 0.84
N GLN A 56 -14.29 4.80 0.27
CA GLN A 56 -15.60 5.10 -0.29
C GLN A 56 -16.52 5.62 0.83
N PRO A 57 -17.14 6.81 0.66
CA PRO A 57 -18.07 7.32 1.64
C PRO A 57 -19.25 6.35 1.76
N LYS A 58 -19.47 5.86 2.99
CA LYS A 58 -20.56 4.95 3.32
C LYS A 58 -21.87 5.70 3.11
N HIS A 59 -22.58 5.35 2.04
CA HIS A 59 -23.93 5.83 1.69
C HIS A 59 -24.12 7.34 1.84
N ALA A 60 -23.82 8.09 0.78
CA ALA A 60 -24.34 9.43 0.61
C ALA A 60 -25.85 9.32 0.34
N ASP A 61 -26.66 9.39 1.39
CA ASP A 61 -28.00 9.95 1.22
C ASP A 61 -27.80 11.28 0.48
N ARG A 62 -28.48 11.45 -0.66
CA ARG A 62 -28.39 12.66 -1.49
C ARG A 62 -28.99 13.85 -0.73
N GLY A 63 -28.23 14.39 0.22
CA GLY A 63 -28.55 15.58 0.99
C GLY A 63 -27.87 16.80 0.37
N TYR A 64 -28.53 17.95 0.50
CA TYR A 64 -27.93 19.25 0.19
C TYR A 64 -27.39 19.87 1.46
N TYR A 65 -26.23 20.51 1.37
CA TYR A 65 -25.67 21.32 2.44
C TYR A 65 -25.77 22.80 2.09
N THR A 66 -26.43 23.58 2.94
CA THR A 66 -26.46 25.03 2.82
C THR A 66 -25.26 25.60 3.57
N VAL A 67 -24.32 26.16 2.80
CA VAL A 67 -23.14 26.86 3.33
C VAL A 67 -23.56 27.98 4.28
N ARG A 68 -22.92 28.06 5.43
CA ARG A 68 -23.06 29.13 6.43
C ARG A 68 -21.88 30.09 6.32
N LYS A 69 -22.06 31.29 6.90
CA LYS A 69 -21.01 32.30 6.91
C LYS A 69 -19.79 31.78 7.68
N GLY A 70 -18.64 31.71 7.01
CA GLY A 70 -17.38 31.26 7.59
C GLY A 70 -17.01 29.81 7.25
N ASP A 71 -17.89 29.07 6.60
CA ASP A 71 -17.57 27.74 6.09
C ASP A 71 -16.61 27.83 4.91
N THR A 72 -15.81 26.76 4.75
CA THR A 72 -14.99 26.54 3.55
C THR A 72 -15.40 25.24 2.88
N LEU A 73 -15.24 25.15 1.56
CA LEU A 73 -15.61 23.95 0.80
C LEU A 73 -14.85 22.71 1.31
N ILE A 74 -13.61 22.92 1.76
CA ILE A 74 -12.75 21.88 2.33
C ILE A 74 -13.32 21.38 3.67
N GLN A 75 -13.75 22.26 4.56
CA GLN A 75 -14.35 21.86 5.84
C GLN A 75 -15.62 21.06 5.64
N VAL A 76 -16.51 21.54 4.75
CA VAL A 76 -17.74 20.83 4.39
C VAL A 76 -17.42 19.47 3.79
N ALA A 77 -16.48 19.40 2.85
CA ALA A 77 -16.05 18.14 2.25
C ALA A 77 -15.55 17.15 3.31
N LEU A 78 -14.73 17.59 4.26
CA LEU A 78 -14.21 16.74 5.33
C LEU A 78 -15.31 16.26 6.29
N GLU A 79 -16.27 17.11 6.64
CA GLU A 79 -17.41 16.77 7.51
C GLU A 79 -18.25 15.63 6.91
N PHE A 80 -18.44 15.65 5.59
CA PHE A 80 -19.20 14.63 4.86
C PHE A 80 -18.33 13.51 4.25
N GLY A 81 -17.03 13.48 4.57
CA GLY A 81 -16.09 12.49 4.04
C GLY A 81 -15.99 12.50 2.51
N GLN A 82 -16.22 13.64 1.87
CA GLN A 82 -16.11 13.85 0.44
C GLN A 82 -14.78 14.49 0.05
N ASN A 83 -14.40 14.33 -1.20
CA ASN A 83 -13.28 15.07 -1.77
C ASN A 83 -13.76 16.44 -2.24
N TYR A 84 -13.10 17.53 -1.79
CA TYR A 84 -13.47 18.88 -2.22
C TYR A 84 -13.42 19.03 -3.75
N ARG A 85 -12.55 18.30 -4.46
CA ARG A 85 -12.44 18.35 -5.92
C ARG A 85 -13.70 17.82 -6.60
N ASP A 86 -14.32 16.81 -6.02
CA ASP A 86 -15.57 16.25 -6.53
C ASP A 86 -16.71 17.23 -6.29
N LEU A 87 -16.75 17.88 -5.11
CA LEU A 87 -17.72 18.95 -4.84
C LEU A 87 -17.56 20.14 -5.80
N VAL A 88 -16.33 20.55 -6.14
CA VAL A 88 -16.07 21.59 -7.14
C VAL A 88 -16.65 21.20 -8.49
N ALA A 89 -16.42 19.96 -8.93
CA ALA A 89 -16.94 19.46 -10.20
C ALA A 89 -18.47 19.37 -10.22
N TRP A 90 -19.08 18.85 -9.14
CA TRP A 90 -20.54 18.72 -9.05
C TRP A 90 -21.26 20.06 -9.01
N ASN A 91 -20.64 21.08 -8.43
CA ASN A 91 -21.21 22.42 -8.31
C ASN A 91 -20.68 23.40 -9.38
N ASN A 92 -19.90 22.92 -10.36
CA ASN A 92 -19.28 23.73 -11.42
C ASN A 92 -18.55 24.98 -10.90
N LEU A 93 -17.82 24.85 -9.79
CA LEU A 93 -17.10 25.97 -9.20
C LEU A 93 -15.80 26.22 -9.97
N ALA A 94 -15.59 27.44 -10.45
CA ALA A 94 -14.31 27.85 -11.06
C ALA A 94 -13.22 28.03 -10.01
N ASN A 95 -13.59 28.50 -8.81
CA ASN A 95 -12.71 28.67 -7.67
C ASN A 95 -13.31 27.92 -6.46
N PRO A 96 -12.59 26.97 -5.84
CA PRO A 96 -13.06 26.27 -4.64
C PRO A 96 -13.37 27.18 -3.45
N ASN A 97 -12.80 28.39 -3.42
CA ASN A 97 -13.02 29.39 -2.38
C ASN A 97 -14.22 30.31 -2.66
N ASP A 98 -14.79 30.30 -3.87
CA ASP A 98 -16.00 31.06 -4.20
C ASP A 98 -17.26 30.28 -3.84
N ILE A 99 -17.38 29.92 -2.56
CA ILE A 99 -18.62 29.38 -2.01
C ILE A 99 -19.39 30.48 -1.28
N ARG A 100 -20.70 30.54 -1.53
CA ARG A 100 -21.56 31.58 -0.97
C ARG A 100 -22.54 30.96 0.00
N SER A 101 -22.66 31.56 1.18
CA SER A 101 -23.70 31.19 2.12
C SER A 101 -25.05 31.67 1.60
N ALA A 102 -26.08 30.82 1.64
CA ALA A 102 -27.45 31.26 1.40
C ALA A 102 -27.96 31.96 2.67
N GLY A 103 -27.68 33.26 2.78
CA GLY A 103 -28.29 34.14 3.79
C GLY A 103 -29.15 35.19 3.11
N PRO A 104 -30.25 35.66 3.73
CA PRO A 104 -30.96 36.82 3.23
C PRO A 104 -30.04 38.03 3.33
N SER A 105 -30.01 38.85 2.28
CA SER A 105 -29.46 40.20 2.36
C SER A 105 -30.28 41.05 3.32
#